data_AF-A0ABD3R446-F1
#
_entry.id   AF-A0ABD3R446-F1
#
_cell.length_a   1.000
_cell.length_b   1.000
_cell.length_c   1.000
_cell.angle_alpha   90.00
_cell.angle_beta   90.00
_cell.angle_gamma   90.00
#
_symmetry.space_group_name_H-M   'P 1'
#
loop_
_entity.id
_entity.type
_entity.pdbx_description
1 polymer ?
#
loop_
_entity_poly.entity_id
_entity_poly.type
_entity_poly.pdbx_seq_one_letter_code
_entity_poly.pdbx_strand_id
1 'polypeptide(L)'
;MRENSSVRRLRRLQESSTRCNIDPAGATSGCSLGQFCQKDIGECRTKNFGSCELKPQVCPMMFMPVCGCDGQTYENSCTASAAGTSVSYTGECMIEVGVEKESKTEDDGIAQSMSMSMPISNAEMPMGSMNFSYEEPSSPQDDLIGTSWIAQKIALDADITTPMSLEFDLESGMIHGNTGCNHYRGKLNNWTDDSFSTAGEFITSRMYCDGLMEQESDYLSFLKDKTFFYKIVDTAEHVELVWFDHLPSSDSESETIIAQFVSGTFEEPQ
;
A
#
# COMPACT_ATOMS: atom_id res chain seq x y z
N MET A 1 8.49 21.31 42.85
CA MET A 1 8.79 22.69 42.38
C MET A 1 7.78 23.02 41.28
N ARG A 2 6.98 24.09 41.43
CA ARG A 2 5.99 24.50 40.40
C ARG A 2 6.71 25.33 39.34
N GLU A 3 6.71 24.88 38.09
CA GLU A 3 7.26 25.65 36.96
C GLU A 3 6.60 27.04 36.87
N ASN A 4 7.44 28.08 36.74
CA ASN A 4 7.02 29.47 36.61
C ASN A 4 6.20 29.67 35.32
N SER A 5 5.17 30.52 35.37
CA SER A 5 4.29 30.85 34.23
C SER A 5 5.06 31.36 33.00
N SER A 6 6.22 31.97 33.21
CA SER A 6 7.14 32.40 32.14
C SER A 6 7.77 31.22 31.40
N VAL A 7 8.12 30.14 32.11
CA VAL A 7 8.66 28.90 31.52
C VAL A 7 7.59 28.17 30.73
N ARG A 8 6.34 28.13 31.23
CA ARG A 8 5.19 27.57 30.49
C ARG A 8 4.84 28.37 29.24
N ARG A 9 5.12 29.68 29.22
CA ARG A 9 4.93 30.55 28.05
C ARG A 9 6.03 30.36 27.02
N LEU A 10 7.29 30.22 27.45
CA LEU A 10 8.41 29.90 26.58
C LEU A 10 8.28 28.49 25.95
N ARG A 11 7.83 27.50 26.72
CA ARG A 11 7.55 26.14 26.23
C ARG A 11 6.44 26.12 25.17
N ARG A 12 5.36 26.88 25.37
CA ARG A 12 4.29 27.07 24.37
C ARG A 12 4.75 27.82 23.11
N LEU A 13 5.72 28.73 23.22
CA LEU A 13 6.29 29.42 22.07
C LEU A 13 7.26 28.52 21.28
N GLN A 14 7.97 27.60 21.93
CA GLN A 14 8.80 26.59 21.27
C GLN A 14 7.97 25.44 20.66
N GLU A 15 6.87 25.03 21.27
CA GLU A 15 5.96 23.98 20.77
C GLU A 15 5.07 24.46 19.60
N SER A 16 4.94 25.77 19.38
CA SER A 16 4.16 26.35 18.27
C SER A 16 4.90 26.34 16.93
N SER A 17 6.22 26.07 16.93
CA SER A 17 7.08 26.07 15.73
C SER A 17 7.25 24.68 15.11
N THR A 18 6.63 23.65 15.68
CA THR A 18 6.95 22.25 15.36
C THR A 18 5.85 21.55 14.58
N ARG A 19 4.69 22.19 14.37
CA ARG A 19 3.56 21.59 13.64
C ARG A 19 3.33 22.31 12.33
N CYS A 20 3.21 21.53 11.28
CA CYS A 20 2.95 22.03 9.94
C CYS A 20 1.83 21.25 9.29
N ASN A 21 1.29 21.80 8.21
CA ASN A 21 0.33 21.10 7.38
C ASN A 21 0.59 21.39 5.90
N ILE A 22 0.14 20.47 5.05
CA ILE A 22 0.25 20.57 3.59
C ILE A 22 -1.17 20.80 3.06
N ASP A 23 -1.33 21.81 2.22
CA ASP A 23 -2.62 22.13 1.62
C ASP A 23 -2.92 21.21 0.40
N PRO A 24 -4.16 21.23 -0.15
CA PRO A 24 -4.52 20.38 -1.29
C PRO A 24 -3.73 20.65 -2.57
N ALA A 25 -3.06 21.81 -2.66
CA ALA A 25 -2.19 22.18 -3.77
C ALA A 25 -0.71 21.78 -3.52
N GLY A 26 -0.41 21.13 -2.39
CA GLY A 26 0.92 20.69 -2.01
C GLY A 26 1.79 21.76 -1.34
N ALA A 27 1.23 22.94 -1.05
CA ALA A 27 1.95 24.01 -0.37
C ALA A 27 2.07 23.73 1.14
N THR A 28 3.31 23.84 1.62
CA THR A 28 3.65 23.71 3.04
C THR A 28 3.26 24.98 3.81
N SER A 29 2.54 24.82 4.91
CA SER A 29 2.19 25.88 5.86
C SER A 29 2.74 25.58 7.26
N GLY A 30 3.16 26.64 7.98
CA GLY A 30 3.61 26.54 9.38
C GLY A 30 5.11 26.37 9.61
N CYS A 31 5.93 26.16 8.56
CA CYS A 31 7.39 26.07 8.67
C CYS A 31 8.11 27.36 8.25
N SER A 32 9.31 27.58 8.81
CA SER A 32 10.15 28.75 8.49
C SER A 32 10.90 28.58 7.15
N LEU A 33 11.51 29.66 6.66
CA LEU A 33 12.30 29.63 5.42
C LEU A 33 13.45 28.62 5.52
N GLY A 34 13.60 27.74 4.52
CA GLY A 34 14.61 26.68 4.51
C GLY A 34 14.21 25.38 5.22
N GLN A 35 12.98 25.33 5.74
CA GLN A 35 12.36 24.11 6.25
C GLN A 35 11.24 23.63 5.32
N PHE A 36 10.83 22.38 5.52
CA PHE A 36 9.66 21.80 4.87
C PHE A 36 8.83 21.02 5.88
N CYS A 37 7.57 20.76 5.52
CA CYS A 37 6.70 19.96 6.35
C CYS A 37 6.95 18.49 6.04
N GLN A 38 7.57 17.77 6.98
CA GLN A 38 7.71 16.33 6.93
C GLN A 38 6.44 15.68 7.48
N LYS A 39 5.79 14.88 6.64
CA LYS A 39 4.70 13.98 6.98
C LYS A 39 5.10 12.54 6.61
N ASP A 40 4.40 11.57 7.17
CA ASP A 40 4.56 10.18 6.75
C ASP A 40 4.02 9.99 5.31
N ILE A 41 4.51 8.94 4.65
CA ILE A 41 4.11 8.63 3.27
C ILE A 41 2.59 8.40 3.22
N GLY A 42 1.91 8.99 2.24
CA GLY A 42 0.45 8.93 2.09
C GLY A 42 -0.31 9.96 2.91
N GLU A 43 0.32 10.67 3.85
CA GLU A 43 -0.35 11.58 4.78
C GLU A 43 -0.48 13.02 4.24
N CYS A 44 -0.14 13.27 2.96
CA CYS A 44 -0.16 14.61 2.35
C CYS A 44 -1.47 15.37 2.61
N ARG A 45 -2.62 14.69 2.44
CA ARG A 45 -3.97 15.29 2.49
C ARG A 45 -4.73 14.98 3.78
N THR A 46 -4.06 14.41 4.79
CA THR A 46 -4.71 14.11 6.06
C THR A 46 -4.74 15.32 6.98
N LYS A 47 -5.64 15.29 7.98
CA LYS A 47 -5.73 16.32 9.02
C LYS A 47 -4.59 16.24 10.04
N ASN A 48 -3.73 15.23 9.93
CA ASN A 48 -2.59 15.06 10.83
C ASN A 48 -1.56 16.15 10.58
N PHE A 49 -0.99 16.67 11.66
CA PHE A 49 0.08 17.67 11.57
C PHE A 49 1.41 16.97 11.33
N GLY A 50 2.20 17.50 10.39
CA GLY A 50 3.59 17.10 10.19
C GLY A 50 4.55 17.84 11.12
N SER A 51 5.83 17.52 10.99
CA SER A 51 6.92 18.19 11.71
C SER A 51 7.76 19.04 10.76
N CYS A 52 8.20 20.22 11.21
CA CYS A 52 9.07 21.07 10.40
C CYS A 52 10.52 20.56 10.43
N GLU A 53 11.03 20.11 9.28
CA GLU A 53 12.40 19.63 9.12
C GLU A 53 13.21 20.54 8.20
N LEU A 54 14.53 20.51 8.32
CA LEU A 54 15.42 21.29 7.46
C LEU A 54 15.50 20.66 6.07
N LYS A 55 15.46 21.49 5.03
CA LYS A 55 15.66 21.01 3.66
C LYS A 55 17.10 20.55 3.46
N PRO A 56 17.34 19.30 3.02
CA PRO A 56 18.68 18.84 2.71
C PRO A 56 19.27 19.67 1.56
N GLN A 57 20.56 20.01 1.67
CA GLN A 57 21.28 20.79 0.65
C GLN A 57 22.03 19.90 -0.35
N VAL A 58 22.28 18.65 0.02
CA VAL A 58 23.01 17.67 -0.77
C VAL A 58 22.19 16.39 -0.77
N CYS A 59 21.89 15.88 -1.95
CA CYS A 59 21.18 14.63 -2.14
C CYS A 59 22.05 13.62 -2.91
N PRO A 60 21.91 12.31 -2.61
CA PRO A 60 22.55 11.28 -3.40
C PRO A 60 22.00 11.29 -4.84
N MET A 61 22.83 10.96 -5.83
CA MET A 61 22.43 10.83 -7.23
C MET A 61 21.76 9.47 -7.54
N MET A 62 21.09 8.89 -6.55
CA MET A 62 20.41 7.60 -6.69
C MET A 62 19.02 7.84 -7.26
N PHE A 63 18.69 7.15 -8.34
CA PHE A 63 17.36 7.24 -8.96
C PHE A 63 16.41 6.21 -8.34
N MET A 64 15.52 6.69 -7.47
CA MET A 64 14.44 5.95 -6.81
C MET A 64 13.22 6.88 -6.77
N PRO A 65 12.46 7.02 -7.87
CA PRO A 65 11.51 8.10 -8.04
C PRO A 65 10.43 8.10 -6.96
N VAL A 66 9.96 9.29 -6.59
CA VAL A 66 8.87 9.49 -5.63
C VAL A 66 7.92 10.59 -6.11
N CYS A 67 6.65 10.48 -5.77
CA CYS A 67 5.65 11.49 -6.03
C CYS A 67 5.51 12.38 -4.81
N GLY A 68 5.76 13.68 -4.96
CA GLY A 68 5.58 14.65 -3.88
C GLY A 68 4.11 14.97 -3.61
N CYS A 69 3.82 15.54 -2.44
CA CYS A 69 2.48 16.01 -2.09
C CYS A 69 1.95 17.12 -3.02
N ASP A 70 2.85 17.77 -3.77
CA ASP A 70 2.63 18.75 -4.82
C ASP A 70 2.34 18.12 -6.19
N GLY A 71 2.26 16.79 -6.28
CA GLY A 71 1.96 16.07 -7.51
C GLY A 71 3.09 16.12 -8.55
N GLN A 72 4.31 16.46 -8.13
CA GLN A 72 5.50 16.41 -8.98
C GLN A 72 6.38 15.20 -8.66
N THR A 73 6.93 14.59 -9.70
CA THR A 73 7.90 13.50 -9.59
C THR A 73 9.28 14.04 -9.22
N TYR A 74 9.93 13.41 -8.24
CA TYR A 74 11.30 13.70 -7.82
C TYR A 74 12.17 12.46 -8.01
N GLU A 75 13.47 12.64 -8.33
CA GLU A 75 14.43 11.55 -8.57
C GLU A 75 14.57 10.61 -7.36
N ASN A 76 14.42 11.14 -6.15
CA ASN A 76 14.36 10.40 -4.89
C ASN A 76 13.74 11.24 -3.74
N SER A 77 13.49 10.60 -2.60
CA SER A 77 12.93 11.25 -1.40
C SER A 77 13.75 12.44 -0.92
N CYS A 78 15.08 12.40 -1.00
CA CYS A 78 15.91 13.54 -0.62
C CYS A 78 15.65 14.75 -1.53
N THR A 79 15.58 14.54 -2.85
CA THR A 79 15.31 15.63 -3.80
C THR A 79 13.92 16.24 -3.60
N ALA A 80 12.92 15.43 -3.21
CA ALA A 80 11.61 15.92 -2.80
C ALA A 80 11.68 16.80 -1.52
N SER A 81 12.37 16.33 -0.48
CA SER A 81 12.59 17.11 0.74
C SER A 81 13.40 18.39 0.48
N ALA A 82 14.37 18.36 -0.43
CA ALA A 82 15.18 19.51 -0.83
C ALA A 82 14.33 20.58 -1.55
N ALA A 83 13.37 20.16 -2.39
CA ALA A 83 12.36 21.05 -2.96
C ALA A 83 11.37 21.56 -1.89
N GLY A 84 11.19 20.79 -0.82
CA GLY A 84 10.39 21.14 0.35
C GLY A 84 8.98 20.61 0.31
N THR A 85 8.81 19.44 -0.30
CA THR A 85 7.57 18.68 -0.34
C THR A 85 7.77 17.38 0.42
N SER A 86 6.72 16.88 1.06
CA SER A 86 6.72 15.51 1.59
C SER A 86 6.41 14.51 0.47
N VAL A 87 6.78 13.26 0.69
CA VAL A 87 6.46 12.17 -0.24
C VAL A 87 5.01 11.75 -0.04
N SER A 88 4.24 11.76 -1.14
CA SER A 88 2.90 11.18 -1.19
C SER A 88 2.97 9.68 -1.33
N TYR A 89 3.72 9.19 -2.32
CA TYR A 89 3.95 7.77 -2.54
C TYR A 89 5.27 7.57 -3.28
N THR A 90 5.81 6.37 -3.18
CA THR A 90 6.99 5.94 -3.94
C THR A 90 6.60 5.65 -5.40
N GLY A 91 7.47 5.98 -6.35
CA GLY A 91 7.19 5.96 -7.78
C GLY A 91 6.97 7.36 -8.37
N GLU A 92 6.90 7.48 -9.69
CA GLU A 92 6.60 8.76 -10.34
C GLU A 92 5.14 9.17 -10.12
N CYS A 93 4.85 10.47 -10.12
CA CYS A 93 3.48 10.93 -10.04
C CYS A 93 2.67 10.52 -11.28
N MET A 94 1.46 10.01 -11.03
CA MET A 94 0.46 9.81 -12.06
C MET A 94 0.05 11.17 -12.63
N ILE A 95 0.38 11.45 -13.90
CA ILE A 95 -0.11 12.64 -14.59
C ILE A 95 -1.58 12.39 -14.93
N GLU A 96 -2.47 13.02 -14.16
CA GLU A 96 -3.87 13.18 -14.55
C GLU A 96 -3.89 14.07 -15.81
N VAL A 97 -4.05 13.46 -17.00
CA VAL A 97 -4.39 14.21 -18.21
C VAL A 97 -5.78 14.80 -18.00
N GLY A 98 -5.80 16.05 -17.55
CA GLY A 98 -7.03 16.79 -17.30
C GLY A 98 -7.85 16.93 -18.59
N VAL A 99 -8.98 16.23 -18.65
CA VAL A 99 -10.11 16.71 -19.44
C VAL A 99 -10.58 17.99 -18.77
N GLU A 100 -10.41 19.12 -19.46
CA GLU A 100 -10.98 20.41 -19.08
C GLU A 100 -12.47 20.21 -18.80
N LYS A 101 -12.89 20.37 -17.55
CA LYS A 101 -14.31 20.36 -17.19
C LYS A 101 -14.93 21.64 -17.77
N GLU A 102 -15.65 21.49 -18.87
CA GLU A 102 -16.55 22.50 -19.38
C GLU A 102 -17.58 22.81 -18.29
N SER A 103 -17.53 24.04 -17.79
CA SER A 103 -18.48 24.59 -16.83
C SER A 103 -19.89 24.57 -17.42
N LYS A 104 -20.75 23.66 -16.98
CA LYS A 104 -22.19 23.86 -17.11
C LYS A 104 -22.66 24.69 -15.92
N THR A 105 -22.89 25.96 -16.20
CA THR A 105 -23.71 26.87 -15.42
C THR A 105 -25.10 26.27 -15.21
N GLU A 106 -25.52 26.15 -13.95
CA GLU A 106 -26.90 25.86 -13.56
C GLU A 106 -27.74 27.11 -13.79
N ASP A 107 -28.78 26.98 -14.61
CA ASP A 107 -29.78 28.00 -14.89
C ASP A 107 -31.12 27.55 -14.25
N ASP A 108 -31.69 28.46 -13.47
CA ASP A 108 -33.11 28.68 -13.15
C ASP A 108 -34.07 27.52 -12.78
N GLY A 109 -34.77 27.70 -11.64
CA GLY A 109 -36.22 27.38 -11.60
C GLY A 109 -36.82 26.71 -10.35
N ILE A 110 -37.14 27.52 -9.33
CA ILE A 110 -38.39 27.59 -8.54
C ILE A 110 -39.28 26.32 -8.40
N ALA A 111 -39.47 25.84 -7.16
CA ALA A 111 -40.78 25.44 -6.61
C ALA A 111 -40.69 25.35 -5.05
N GLN A 112 -41.01 26.43 -4.35
CA GLN A 112 -42.29 26.67 -3.65
C GLN A 112 -42.53 25.86 -2.36
N SER A 113 -42.54 26.65 -1.28
CA SER A 113 -43.04 26.38 0.05
C SER A 113 -44.51 25.94 0.07
N MET A 114 -44.81 24.90 0.83
CA MET A 114 -46.11 24.79 1.50
C MET A 114 -45.91 24.35 2.94
N SER A 115 -46.22 25.28 3.84
CA SER A 115 -46.43 25.06 5.27
C SER A 115 -47.79 24.39 5.48
N MET A 116 -47.83 23.28 6.21
CA MET A 116 -49.01 22.91 7.00
C MET A 116 -48.58 22.35 8.35
N SER A 117 -49.32 22.79 9.35
CA SER A 117 -49.08 22.65 10.78
C SER A 117 -50.05 21.66 11.43
N MET A 118 -49.58 21.03 12.51
CA MET A 118 -50.28 20.39 13.64
C MET A 118 -50.71 18.91 13.50
N PRO A 119 -50.96 18.19 14.61
CA PRO A 119 -50.26 18.17 15.90
C PRO A 119 -49.86 16.72 16.32
N ILE A 120 -49.16 16.66 17.45
CA ILE A 120 -48.69 15.46 18.16
C ILE A 120 -49.87 14.54 18.55
N SER A 121 -49.79 13.26 18.19
CA SER A 121 -50.43 12.17 18.93
C SER A 121 -49.50 10.96 18.95
N ASN A 122 -49.07 10.60 20.16
CA ASN A 122 -48.34 9.39 20.47
C ASN A 122 -49.08 8.16 19.94
N ALA A 123 -48.37 7.33 19.16
CA ALA A 123 -48.62 5.92 19.04
C ALA A 123 -47.25 5.23 19.03
N GLU A 124 -47.04 4.37 20.03
CA GLU A 124 -45.84 3.60 20.25
C GLU A 124 -45.43 2.82 19.00
N MET A 125 -44.21 3.06 18.50
CA MET A 125 -43.52 2.11 17.63
C MET A 125 -42.66 1.19 18.51
N PRO A 126 -42.73 -0.13 18.33
CA PRO A 126 -41.89 -1.06 19.06
C PRO A 126 -40.42 -0.81 18.70
N MET A 127 -39.56 -0.82 19.73
CA MET A 127 -38.10 -0.87 19.57
C MET A 127 -37.72 -2.20 18.92
N GLY A 128 -37.82 -2.26 17.59
CA GLY A 128 -37.11 -3.25 16.79
C GLY A 128 -35.70 -2.72 16.57
N SER A 129 -34.77 -3.15 17.43
CA SER A 129 -33.34 -3.02 17.20
C SER A 129 -32.97 -3.83 15.96
N MET A 130 -33.09 -3.25 14.77
CA MET A 130 -32.31 -3.74 13.63
C MET A 130 -30.88 -3.26 13.86
N ASN A 131 -30.08 -4.15 14.43
CA ASN A 131 -28.64 -4.11 14.24
C ASN A 131 -28.40 -4.27 12.73
N PHE A 132 -28.34 -3.15 12.02
CA PHE A 132 -27.65 -3.12 10.75
C PHE A 132 -26.18 -2.99 11.10
N SER A 133 -25.58 -4.13 11.46
CA SER A 133 -24.14 -4.28 11.47
C SER A 133 -23.70 -4.11 10.03
N TYR A 134 -23.22 -2.91 9.69
CA TYR A 134 -22.31 -2.78 8.56
C TYR A 134 -21.08 -3.61 8.92
N GLU A 135 -21.01 -4.83 8.39
CA GLU A 135 -19.73 -5.51 8.27
C GLU A 135 -18.90 -4.66 7.30
N GLU A 136 -17.82 -4.07 7.82
CA GLU A 136 -16.80 -3.46 6.97
C GLU A 136 -16.36 -4.52 5.96
N PRO A 137 -16.29 -4.22 4.65
CA PRO A 137 -15.86 -5.20 3.66
C PRO A 137 -14.48 -5.69 4.07
N SER A 138 -14.36 -6.99 4.33
CA SER A 138 -13.09 -7.65 4.64
C SER A 138 -12.08 -7.26 3.56
N SER A 139 -10.93 -6.76 3.99
CA SER A 139 -9.86 -6.39 3.05
C SER A 139 -9.43 -7.66 2.31
N PRO A 140 -9.10 -7.60 1.01
CA PRO A 140 -8.54 -8.74 0.27
C PRO A 140 -7.29 -9.36 0.90
N GLN A 141 -6.67 -8.67 1.87
CA GLN A 141 -5.54 -9.17 2.67
C GLN A 141 -5.96 -10.28 3.64
N ASP A 142 -7.20 -10.26 4.15
CA ASP A 142 -7.73 -11.27 5.07
C ASP A 142 -7.88 -12.63 4.37
N ASP A 143 -8.09 -12.63 3.06
CA ASP A 143 -8.28 -13.83 2.23
C ASP A 143 -6.96 -14.58 1.94
N LEU A 144 -5.79 -13.99 2.23
CA LEU A 144 -4.48 -14.61 1.99
C LEU A 144 -3.82 -15.18 3.24
N ILE A 145 -4.30 -14.83 4.44
CA ILE A 145 -3.69 -15.27 5.71
C ILE A 145 -3.84 -16.78 5.87
N GLY A 146 -2.71 -17.50 6.01
CA GLY A 146 -2.72 -18.95 6.22
C GLY A 146 -3.18 -19.74 4.99
N THR A 147 -3.17 -19.11 3.81
CA THR A 147 -3.45 -19.80 2.54
C THR A 147 -2.19 -20.46 2.00
N SER A 148 -2.36 -21.65 1.43
CA SER A 148 -1.30 -22.41 0.76
C SER A 148 -1.58 -22.49 -0.73
N TRP A 149 -0.52 -22.30 -1.50
CA TRP A 149 -0.55 -22.12 -2.94
C TRP A 149 0.47 -23.04 -3.61
N ILE A 150 0.08 -23.64 -4.73
CA ILE A 150 0.97 -24.47 -5.55
C ILE A 150 1.27 -23.74 -6.85
N ALA A 151 2.55 -23.62 -7.17
CA ALA A 151 3.01 -22.97 -8.39
C ALA A 151 2.57 -23.78 -9.63
N GLN A 152 1.84 -23.14 -10.55
CA GLN A 152 1.53 -23.69 -11.87
C GLN A 152 2.48 -23.16 -12.94
N LYS A 153 2.80 -21.87 -12.86
CA LYS A 153 3.64 -21.19 -13.84
C LYS A 153 4.43 -20.10 -13.14
N ILE A 154 5.73 -20.04 -13.40
CA ILE A 154 6.58 -18.94 -12.96
C ILE A 154 7.48 -18.59 -14.14
N ALA A 155 7.69 -17.31 -14.39
CA ALA A 155 8.67 -16.81 -15.35
C ALA A 155 10.10 -17.01 -14.80
N LEU A 156 10.49 -18.28 -14.68
CA LEU A 156 11.85 -18.71 -14.38
C LEU A 156 12.55 -19.07 -15.68
N ASP A 157 13.88 -18.98 -15.66
CA ASP A 157 14.73 -19.44 -16.75
C ASP A 157 14.78 -20.99 -16.84
N ALA A 158 14.40 -21.69 -15.77
CA ALA A 158 14.36 -23.15 -15.67
C ALA A 158 12.93 -23.72 -15.64
N ASP A 159 12.74 -24.91 -16.22
CA ASP A 159 11.47 -25.65 -16.19
C ASP A 159 11.16 -26.14 -14.76
N ILE A 160 9.92 -25.90 -14.31
CA ILE A 160 9.43 -26.40 -13.01
C ILE A 160 9.21 -27.90 -13.13
N THR A 161 10.06 -28.69 -12.48
CA THR A 161 10.04 -30.16 -12.57
C THR A 161 9.25 -30.81 -11.43
N THR A 162 9.13 -30.12 -10.30
CA THR A 162 8.38 -30.56 -9.12
C THR A 162 7.43 -29.47 -8.65
N PRO A 163 6.26 -29.83 -8.08
CA PRO A 163 5.36 -28.84 -7.49
C PRO A 163 6.10 -28.04 -6.40
N MET A 164 6.00 -26.71 -6.47
CA MET A 164 6.53 -25.81 -5.46
C MET A 164 5.38 -25.22 -4.67
N SER A 165 5.56 -25.08 -3.37
CA SER A 165 4.57 -24.52 -2.47
C SER A 165 4.95 -23.12 -1.99
N LEU A 166 3.92 -22.35 -1.69
CA LEU A 166 3.98 -20.99 -1.20
C LEU A 166 2.91 -20.82 -0.13
N GLU A 167 3.30 -20.25 1.01
CA GLU A 167 2.41 -19.98 2.12
C GLU A 167 2.73 -18.60 2.71
N PHE A 168 1.67 -17.85 3.03
CA PHE A 168 1.76 -16.53 3.63
C PHE A 168 1.43 -16.61 5.12
N ASP A 169 2.41 -16.25 5.96
CA ASP A 169 2.24 -16.08 7.39
C ASP A 169 2.29 -14.58 7.71
N LEU A 170 1.17 -13.89 7.51
CA LEU A 170 1.06 -12.45 7.74
C LEU A 170 1.07 -12.10 9.24
N GLU A 171 0.73 -13.04 10.13
CA GLU A 171 0.81 -12.82 11.58
C GLU A 171 2.27 -12.64 12.02
N SER A 172 3.18 -13.44 11.46
CA SER A 172 4.61 -13.29 11.71
C SER A 172 5.33 -12.38 10.70
N GLY A 173 4.67 -11.96 9.63
CA GLY A 173 5.24 -11.13 8.56
C GLY A 173 6.24 -11.90 7.69
N MET A 174 6.00 -13.18 7.47
CA MET A 174 6.90 -14.11 6.80
C MET A 174 6.21 -14.80 5.61
N ILE A 175 7.04 -15.23 4.66
CA ILE A 175 6.67 -16.07 3.52
C ILE A 175 7.50 -17.36 3.62
N HIS A 176 6.87 -18.51 3.44
CA HIS A 176 7.58 -19.79 3.45
C HIS A 176 6.99 -20.76 2.44
N GLY A 177 7.69 -21.87 2.20
CA GLY A 177 7.22 -22.90 1.29
C GLY A 177 8.30 -23.93 1.00
N ASN A 178 8.05 -24.76 -0.02
CA ASN A 178 8.97 -25.78 -0.50
C ASN A 178 9.24 -25.56 -2.00
N THR A 179 10.51 -25.55 -2.39
CA THR A 179 10.95 -25.43 -3.79
C THR A 179 11.12 -26.78 -4.50
N GLY A 180 10.56 -27.85 -3.92
CA GLY A 180 10.68 -29.24 -4.37
C GLY A 180 11.61 -30.06 -3.47
N CYS A 181 12.83 -29.56 -3.25
CA CYS A 181 13.84 -30.21 -2.41
C CYS A 181 14.01 -29.55 -1.04
N ASN A 182 13.98 -28.21 -1.01
CA ASN A 182 14.32 -27.43 0.15
C ASN A 182 13.17 -26.53 0.57
N HIS A 183 13.00 -26.42 1.88
CA HIS A 183 12.11 -25.45 2.46
C HIS A 183 12.78 -24.09 2.51
N TYR A 184 12.03 -23.05 2.18
CA TYR A 184 12.48 -21.66 2.28
C TYR A 184 11.63 -20.88 3.26
N ARG A 185 12.23 -19.84 3.83
CA ARG A 185 11.56 -18.84 4.66
C ARG A 185 12.19 -17.48 4.42
N GLY A 186 11.37 -16.46 4.20
CA GLY A 186 11.78 -15.08 3.99
C GLY A 186 10.85 -14.10 4.70
N LYS A 187 11.28 -12.85 4.79
CA LYS A 187 10.49 -11.79 5.41
C LYS A 187 9.69 -11.03 4.35
N LEU A 188 8.43 -10.74 4.66
CA LEU A 188 7.56 -9.86 3.88
C LEU A 188 7.69 -8.42 4.38
N ASN A 189 7.66 -7.49 3.44
CA ASN A 189 7.71 -6.04 3.65
C ASN A 189 6.63 -5.37 2.79
N ASN A 190 6.20 -4.17 3.20
CA ASN A 190 5.29 -3.30 2.43
C ASN A 190 4.05 -4.05 1.88
N TRP A 191 3.34 -4.76 2.76
CA TRP A 191 2.13 -5.49 2.40
C TRP A 191 0.94 -4.53 2.23
N THR A 192 0.25 -4.62 1.09
CA THR A 192 -0.95 -3.84 0.75
C THR A 192 -2.05 -4.76 0.20
N ASP A 193 -3.21 -4.22 -0.17
CA ASP A 193 -4.33 -5.00 -0.73
C ASP A 193 -4.03 -5.67 -2.08
N ASP A 194 -3.00 -5.18 -2.77
CA ASP A 194 -2.68 -5.49 -4.17
C ASP A 194 -1.19 -5.76 -4.41
N SER A 195 -0.34 -5.61 -3.38
CA SER A 195 1.10 -5.78 -3.53
C SER A 195 1.79 -6.23 -2.25
N PHE A 196 2.95 -6.84 -2.42
CA PHE A 196 3.88 -7.13 -1.34
C PHE A 196 5.32 -7.08 -1.85
N SER A 197 6.26 -6.92 -0.92
CA SER A 197 7.69 -7.00 -1.22
C SER A 197 8.38 -7.98 -0.29
N THR A 198 9.52 -8.50 -0.73
CA THR A 198 10.33 -9.45 0.05
C THR A 198 11.63 -8.78 0.49
N ALA A 199 12.06 -9.04 1.72
CA ALA A 199 13.43 -8.74 2.12
C ALA A 199 14.33 -9.80 1.48
N GLY A 200 15.29 -9.45 0.63
CA GLY A 200 16.07 -10.38 -0.18
C GLY A 200 16.99 -11.37 0.53
N GLU A 201 16.76 -11.64 1.82
CA GLU A 201 17.43 -12.68 2.58
C GLU A 201 16.44 -13.82 2.88
N PHE A 202 16.65 -14.95 2.22
CA PHE A 202 15.90 -16.19 2.45
C PHE A 202 16.76 -17.23 3.18
N ILE A 203 16.16 -17.91 4.15
CA ILE A 203 16.73 -19.05 4.86
C ILE A 203 16.21 -20.33 4.18
N THR A 204 17.12 -21.26 3.87
CA THR A 204 16.79 -22.56 3.26
C THR A 204 17.47 -23.73 4.00
N SER A 205 16.88 -24.92 3.95
CA SER A 205 17.43 -26.17 4.49
C SER A 205 18.70 -26.69 3.78
N ARG A 206 19.06 -26.16 2.60
CA ARG A 206 20.30 -26.46 1.85
C ARG A 206 20.62 -27.97 1.72
N MET A 207 19.61 -28.82 1.61
CA MET A 207 19.77 -30.22 1.26
C MET A 207 20.14 -30.34 -0.22
N TYR A 208 20.94 -31.34 -0.58
CA TYR A 208 21.26 -31.63 -1.96
C TYR A 208 20.22 -32.58 -2.56
N CYS A 209 19.58 -32.18 -3.65
CA CYS A 209 18.77 -33.05 -4.48
C CYS A 209 19.21 -32.93 -5.95
N ASP A 210 19.46 -34.08 -6.57
CA ASP A 210 19.92 -34.14 -7.96
C ASP A 210 18.86 -33.52 -8.90
N GLY A 211 19.28 -32.57 -9.73
CA GLY A 211 18.42 -31.86 -10.68
C GLY A 211 17.48 -30.79 -10.13
N LEU A 212 17.39 -30.59 -8.80
CA LEU A 212 16.45 -29.62 -8.19
C LEU A 212 17.12 -28.39 -7.55
N MET A 213 18.45 -28.38 -7.47
CA MET A 213 19.19 -27.26 -6.86
C MET A 213 19.10 -25.96 -7.67
N GLU A 214 19.04 -26.06 -9.00
CA GLU A 214 18.93 -24.91 -9.89
C GLU A 214 17.54 -24.26 -9.77
N GLN A 215 16.48 -25.08 -9.77
CA GLN A 215 15.10 -24.64 -9.52
C GLN A 215 14.97 -23.87 -8.21
N GLU A 216 15.56 -24.37 -7.12
CA GLU A 216 15.57 -23.65 -5.83
C GLU A 216 16.27 -22.29 -5.94
N SER A 217 17.49 -22.28 -6.49
CA SER A 217 18.30 -21.06 -6.60
C SER A 217 17.58 -19.98 -7.42
N ASP A 218 17.00 -20.37 -8.55
CA ASP A 218 16.32 -19.45 -9.47
C ASP A 218 15.03 -18.91 -8.86
N TYR A 219 14.26 -19.77 -8.18
CA TYR A 219 13.06 -19.33 -7.47
C TYR A 219 13.38 -18.36 -6.32
N LEU A 220 14.42 -18.64 -5.52
CA LEU A 220 14.84 -17.72 -4.46
C LEU A 220 15.39 -16.41 -5.03
N SER A 221 16.10 -16.46 -6.16
CA SER A 221 16.57 -15.26 -6.85
C SER A 221 15.40 -14.45 -7.44
N PHE A 222 14.38 -15.11 -7.97
CA PHE A 222 13.15 -14.48 -8.45
C PHE A 222 12.43 -13.73 -7.33
N LEU A 223 12.37 -14.32 -6.14
CA LEU A 223 11.78 -13.70 -4.96
C LEU A 223 12.65 -12.63 -4.32
N LYS A 224 13.91 -12.45 -4.71
CA LYS A 224 14.84 -11.61 -3.95
C LYS A 224 14.66 -10.11 -4.23
N ASP A 225 14.49 -9.32 -3.17
CA ASP A 225 14.48 -7.84 -3.20
C ASP A 225 13.51 -7.28 -4.27
N LYS A 226 12.35 -7.94 -4.42
CA LYS A 226 11.39 -7.64 -5.48
C LYS A 226 10.02 -7.33 -4.89
N THR A 227 9.31 -6.43 -5.57
CA THR A 227 7.90 -6.13 -5.32
C THR A 227 7.04 -6.90 -6.32
N PHE A 228 5.99 -7.52 -5.82
CA PHE A 228 5.02 -8.27 -6.59
C PHE A 228 3.66 -7.60 -6.43
N PHE A 229 2.97 -7.43 -7.55
CA PHE A 229 1.56 -7.09 -7.55
C PHE A 229 0.77 -8.36 -7.72
N TYR A 230 -0.35 -8.50 -7.04
CA TYR A 230 -1.13 -9.72 -7.11
C TYR A 230 -2.61 -9.45 -7.34
N LYS A 231 -3.27 -10.45 -7.91
CA LYS A 231 -4.72 -10.51 -7.99
C LYS A 231 -5.16 -11.93 -7.65
N ILE A 232 -6.18 -12.02 -6.83
CA ILE A 232 -6.87 -13.28 -6.53
C ILE A 232 -8.02 -13.41 -7.52
N VAL A 233 -8.06 -14.52 -8.23
CA VAL A 233 -9.12 -14.83 -9.19
C VAL A 233 -9.85 -16.08 -8.71
N ASP A 234 -11.09 -15.90 -8.26
CA ASP A 234 -11.95 -17.00 -7.88
C ASP A 234 -12.56 -17.64 -9.15
N THR A 235 -12.24 -18.91 -9.39
CA THR A 235 -12.81 -19.70 -10.50
C THR A 235 -13.70 -20.80 -9.95
N ALA A 236 -14.58 -21.36 -10.78
CA ALA A 236 -15.54 -22.38 -10.34
C ALA A 236 -14.89 -23.68 -9.79
N GLU A 237 -13.60 -23.93 -10.06
CA GLU A 237 -12.89 -25.14 -9.63
C GLU A 237 -11.82 -24.88 -8.56
N HIS A 238 -11.14 -23.73 -8.61
CA HIS A 238 -10.09 -23.35 -7.64
C HIS A 238 -9.90 -21.83 -7.57
N VAL A 239 -9.28 -21.35 -6.48
CA VAL A 239 -8.83 -19.96 -6.41
C VAL A 239 -7.44 -19.87 -7.03
N GLU A 240 -7.23 -18.92 -7.91
CA GLU A 240 -5.92 -18.62 -8.50
C GLU A 240 -5.31 -17.37 -7.88
N LEU A 241 -4.01 -17.43 -7.63
CA LEU A 241 -3.20 -16.28 -7.26
C LEU A 241 -2.27 -15.95 -8.43
N VAL A 242 -2.47 -14.78 -9.03
CA VAL A 242 -1.71 -14.32 -10.20
C VAL A 242 -0.82 -13.17 -9.78
N TRP A 243 0.47 -13.25 -10.11
CA TRP A 243 1.45 -12.20 -9.84
C TRP A 243 1.89 -11.49 -11.11
N PHE A 244 2.11 -10.19 -10.95
CA PHE A 244 2.54 -9.25 -11.96
C PHE A 244 3.78 -8.50 -11.47
N ASP A 245 4.65 -8.10 -12.40
CA ASP A 245 5.80 -7.24 -12.12
C ASP A 245 5.43 -5.76 -11.98
N HIS A 246 4.24 -5.36 -12.45
CA HIS A 246 3.66 -4.03 -12.32
C HIS A 246 2.16 -4.09 -12.03
N LEU A 247 1.58 -2.99 -11.55
CA LEU A 247 0.13 -2.88 -11.35
C LEU A 247 -0.60 -3.15 -12.67
N PRO A 248 -1.55 -4.11 -12.72
CA PRO A 248 -2.29 -4.39 -13.94
C PRO A 248 -3.15 -3.18 -14.31
N SER A 249 -2.89 -2.58 -15.48
CA SER A 249 -3.64 -1.44 -16.01
C SER A 249 -4.80 -1.92 -16.89
N SER A 250 -5.95 -1.22 -16.86
CA SER A 250 -7.16 -1.59 -17.61
C SER A 250 -7.02 -1.50 -19.14
N ASP A 251 -5.92 -0.95 -19.66
CA ASP A 251 -5.80 -0.50 -21.05
C ASP A 251 -4.57 -1.05 -21.82
N SER A 252 -3.84 -2.05 -21.31
CA SER A 252 -2.68 -2.62 -22.02
C SER A 252 -2.78 -4.13 -22.26
N GLU A 253 -2.74 -4.54 -23.52
CA GLU A 253 -2.75 -5.95 -24.01
C GLU A 253 -1.50 -6.78 -23.66
N SER A 254 -0.78 -6.46 -22.58
CA SER A 254 0.29 -7.33 -22.08
C SER A 254 0.46 -7.22 -20.57
N GLU A 255 -0.58 -7.61 -19.83
CA GLU A 255 -0.42 -8.05 -18.45
C GLU A 255 0.63 -9.18 -18.44
N THR A 256 1.87 -8.87 -18.06
CA THR A 256 2.93 -9.86 -18.04
C THR A 256 2.82 -10.64 -16.74
N ILE A 257 2.08 -11.75 -16.80
CA ILE A 257 1.97 -12.69 -15.69
C ILE A 257 3.35 -13.29 -15.45
N ILE A 258 3.95 -12.96 -14.31
CA ILE A 258 5.27 -13.45 -13.91
C ILE A 258 5.18 -14.69 -13.03
N ALA A 259 4.05 -14.91 -12.36
CA ALA A 259 3.77 -16.17 -11.67
C ALA A 259 2.26 -16.41 -11.55
N GLN A 260 1.87 -17.68 -11.49
CA GLN A 260 0.51 -18.13 -11.29
C GLN A 260 0.53 -19.34 -10.37
N PHE A 261 -0.32 -19.28 -9.35
CA PHE A 261 -0.48 -20.32 -8.35
C PHE A 261 -1.95 -20.69 -8.21
N VAL A 262 -2.22 -21.90 -7.73
CA VAL A 262 -3.58 -22.32 -7.34
C VAL A 262 -3.65 -22.68 -5.88
N SER A 263 -4.80 -22.41 -5.28
CA SER A 263 -5.10 -22.79 -3.92
C SER A 263 -4.97 -24.30 -3.75
N GLY A 264 -4.15 -24.74 -2.80
CA GLY A 264 -3.95 -26.16 -2.53
C GLY A 264 -2.91 -26.38 -1.45
N THR A 265 -3.10 -27.41 -0.63
CA THR A 265 -2.10 -27.83 0.35
C THR A 265 -1.11 -28.78 -0.29
N PHE A 266 0.18 -28.49 -0.16
CA PHE A 266 1.24 -29.38 -0.60
C PHE A 266 1.24 -30.66 0.25
N GLU A 267 0.77 -31.78 -0.31
CA GLU A 267 1.00 -33.10 0.28
C GLU A 267 2.39 -33.58 -0.15
N GLU A 268 3.31 -33.65 0.82
CA GLU A 268 4.66 -34.16 0.62
C GLU A 268 4.59 -35.62 0.14
N PRO A 269 5.22 -35.99 -0.98
CA PRO A 269 5.22 -37.38 -1.43
C PRO A 269 5.95 -38.24 -0.38
N GLN A 270 5.25 -39.25 0.15
CA GLN A 270 5.79 -40.23 1.11
C GLN A 270 6.91 -41.10 0.53
#